data_AF-A0A380DX31-F1
#
_entry.id   AF-A0A380DX31-F1
#
_cell.length_a   1.000
_cell.length_b   1.000
_cell.length_c   1.000
_cell.angle_alpha   90.00
_cell.angle_beta   90.00
_cell.angle_gamma   90.00
#
_symmetry.space_group_name_H-M   'P 1'
#
loop_
_entity.id
_entity.type
_entity.pdbx_description
1 polymer ?
#
loop_
_entity_poly.entity_id
_entity_poly.type
_entity_poly.pdbx_seq_one_letter_code
_entity_poly.pdbx_strand_id
1 'polypeptide(L)'
;MNGRIDGIVQAEQSEEGLESTVLDCTSFPYKIARPGSITAAMITEILPNSIAHADYNDTEQPIAPGMKYKHYSPNTPLTIITDIESKIGNDGKDWSSIAFIVPSNKAAFIPSEAHFIQLCQDDNDVKQASHNLYDVLHSLDENENISAAYIYGFELNDNTEAIMNRMLKAAGNHIIKGCEL
;
A
#
# COMPACT_ATOMS: atom_id res chain seq x y z
N MET A 1 -6.25 22.32 7.43
CA MET A 1 -7.22 23.01 6.52
C MET A 1 -7.49 24.48 6.92
N ASN A 2 -6.53 25.15 7.56
CA ASN A 2 -6.66 26.46 8.20
C ASN A 2 -6.75 27.65 7.20
N GLY A 3 -7.89 27.81 6.53
CA GLY A 3 -8.12 28.93 5.59
C GLY A 3 -7.29 28.87 4.30
N ARG A 4 -6.75 27.69 3.95
CA ARG A 4 -5.93 27.48 2.74
C ARG A 4 -6.76 27.17 1.49
N ILE A 5 -8.05 26.91 1.63
CA ILE A 5 -8.99 26.56 0.56
C ILE A 5 -10.35 27.21 0.85
N ASP A 6 -11.08 27.55 -0.20
CA ASP A 6 -12.38 28.25 -0.10
C ASP A 6 -13.53 27.35 0.39
N GLY A 7 -13.38 26.03 0.27
CA GLY A 7 -14.40 25.08 0.72
C GLY A 7 -14.00 23.62 0.57
N ILE A 8 -14.76 22.75 1.25
CA ILE A 8 -14.64 21.29 1.19
C ILE A 8 -16.04 20.74 0.92
N VAL A 9 -16.15 19.83 -0.04
CA VAL A 9 -17.36 19.02 -0.18
C VAL A 9 -17.18 17.78 0.68
N GLN A 10 -18.01 17.67 1.72
CA GLN A 10 -18.00 16.51 2.60
C GLN A 10 -18.92 15.43 2.03
N ALA A 11 -18.37 14.25 1.80
CA ALA A 11 -19.06 13.07 1.30
C ALA A 11 -18.60 11.84 2.11
N GLU A 12 -19.18 10.68 1.79
CA GLU A 12 -18.65 9.40 2.26
C GLU A 12 -17.27 9.11 1.65
N GLN A 13 -16.59 8.13 2.22
CA GLN A 13 -15.29 7.69 1.74
C GLN A 13 -15.38 7.16 0.30
N SER A 14 -14.32 7.36 -0.48
CA SER A 14 -14.25 6.90 -1.88
C SER A 14 -14.32 5.38 -1.97
N GLU A 15 -15.15 4.85 -2.88
CA GLU A 15 -15.38 3.41 -3.05
C GLU A 15 -14.17 2.57 -3.49
N GLU A 16 -13.11 3.19 -4.03
CA GLU A 16 -11.92 2.48 -4.49
C GLU A 16 -10.72 2.67 -3.55
N GLY A 17 -10.73 3.72 -2.73
CA GLY A 17 -9.65 4.04 -1.78
C GLY A 17 -8.31 4.50 -2.40
N LEU A 18 -8.05 4.17 -3.66
CA LEU A 18 -6.83 4.50 -4.40
C LEU A 18 -7.11 5.39 -5.61
N GLU A 19 -6.06 6.03 -6.13
CA GLU A 19 -6.20 6.82 -7.36
C GLU A 19 -6.39 5.95 -8.60
N SER A 20 -6.96 6.56 -9.63
CA SER A 20 -7.23 5.92 -10.92
C SER A 20 -5.98 5.34 -11.60
N THR A 21 -6.22 4.30 -12.39
CA THR A 21 -5.26 3.80 -13.38
C THR A 21 -4.94 4.89 -14.40
N VAL A 22 -3.67 5.02 -14.77
CA VAL A 22 -3.22 5.94 -15.83
C VAL A 22 -2.61 5.09 -16.94
N LEU A 23 -3.18 5.20 -18.14
CA LEU A 23 -2.70 4.52 -19.34
C LEU A 23 -1.99 5.53 -20.25
N ASP A 24 -0.75 5.25 -20.60
CA ASP A 24 0.00 5.97 -21.62
C ASP A 24 -0.36 5.42 -23.01
N CYS A 25 -1.07 6.25 -23.77
CA CYS A 25 -1.53 5.95 -25.12
C CYS A 25 -0.65 6.58 -26.22
N THR A 26 0.54 7.08 -25.89
CA THR A 26 1.45 7.73 -26.86
C THR A 26 2.20 6.73 -27.73
N SER A 27 2.26 5.46 -27.32
CA SER A 27 2.87 4.35 -28.05
C SER A 27 2.00 3.09 -27.97
N PHE A 28 2.25 2.11 -28.85
CA PHE A 28 1.58 0.81 -28.85
C PHE A 28 2.62 -0.32 -28.82
N PRO A 29 2.48 -1.34 -27.94
CA PRO A 29 1.40 -1.53 -26.97
C PRO A 29 1.41 -0.46 -25.86
N TYR A 30 0.24 -0.12 -25.32
CA TYR A 30 0.05 0.90 -24.29
C TYR A 30 0.75 0.51 -22.99
N LYS A 31 1.20 1.51 -22.21
CA LYS A 31 1.86 1.28 -20.91
C LYS A 31 0.99 1.77 -19.77
N ILE A 32 0.79 0.95 -18.74
CA ILE A 32 0.19 1.43 -17.49
C ILE A 32 1.23 2.27 -16.75
N ALA A 33 1.02 3.58 -16.76
CA ALA A 33 1.89 4.55 -16.09
C ALA A 33 1.66 4.60 -14.58
N ARG A 34 0.43 4.28 -14.14
CA ARG A 34 0.09 4.14 -12.73
C ARG A 34 -1.01 3.09 -12.57
N PRO A 35 -0.81 2.04 -11.76
CA PRO A 35 -1.86 1.09 -11.46
C PRO A 35 -2.90 1.71 -10.51
N GLY A 36 -4.14 1.29 -10.71
CA GLY A 36 -5.34 1.67 -9.96
C GLY A 36 -6.41 0.59 -10.14
N SER A 37 -7.69 0.94 -9.97
CA SER A 37 -8.80 -0.04 -9.98
C SER A 37 -9.05 -0.75 -11.32
N ILE A 38 -8.59 -0.16 -12.45
CA ILE A 38 -8.66 -0.80 -13.77
C ILE A 38 -7.36 -1.54 -14.03
N THR A 39 -7.41 -2.87 -14.06
CA THR A 39 -6.22 -3.74 -14.19
C THR A 39 -5.81 -3.95 -15.65
N ALA A 40 -4.57 -4.42 -15.85
CA ALA A 40 -4.10 -4.83 -17.19
C ALA A 40 -4.98 -5.94 -17.79
N ALA A 41 -5.46 -6.88 -16.97
CA ALA A 41 -6.36 -7.94 -17.40
C ALA A 41 -7.70 -7.39 -17.91
N MET A 42 -8.31 -6.44 -17.18
CA MET A 42 -9.56 -5.80 -17.59
C MET A 42 -9.41 -5.06 -18.93
N ILE A 43 -8.27 -4.38 -19.14
CA ILE A 43 -8.01 -3.70 -20.42
C ILE A 43 -7.81 -4.73 -21.54
N THR A 44 -7.03 -5.77 -21.27
CA THR A 44 -6.68 -6.80 -22.26
C THR A 44 -7.88 -7.66 -22.67
N GLU A 45 -8.87 -7.83 -21.79
CA GLU A 45 -10.14 -8.49 -22.10
C GLU A 45 -10.88 -7.77 -23.24
N ILE A 46 -10.86 -6.44 -23.24
CA ILE A 46 -11.54 -5.62 -24.24
C ILE A 46 -10.62 -5.37 -25.45
N LEU A 47 -9.33 -5.15 -25.22
CA LEU A 47 -8.32 -4.84 -26.21
C LEU A 47 -7.17 -5.87 -26.11
N PRO A 48 -7.27 -7.03 -26.76
CA PRO A 48 -6.25 -8.08 -26.69
C PRO A 48 -4.87 -7.59 -27.15
N ASN A 49 -3.81 -7.99 -26.44
CA ASN A 49 -2.41 -7.62 -26.72
C ASN A 49 -2.13 -6.10 -26.72
N SER A 50 -2.96 -5.31 -26.03
CA SER A 50 -2.85 -3.85 -26.02
C SER A 50 -1.97 -3.29 -24.91
N ILE A 51 -1.67 -4.06 -23.87
CA ILE A 51 -0.83 -3.63 -22.75
C ILE A 51 0.57 -4.22 -22.91
N ALA A 52 1.59 -3.37 -22.83
CA ALA A 52 2.98 -3.79 -22.77
C ALA A 52 3.20 -4.62 -21.50
N HIS A 53 3.98 -5.70 -21.59
CA HIS A 53 4.40 -6.41 -20.39
C HIS A 53 5.12 -5.42 -19.45
N ALA A 54 4.61 -5.29 -18.23
CA ALA A 54 5.23 -4.46 -17.22
C ALA A 54 6.58 -5.09 -16.84
N ASP A 55 7.67 -4.54 -17.37
CA ASP A 55 9.00 -4.86 -16.87
C ASP A 55 9.22 -3.99 -15.62
N TYR A 56 8.85 -4.53 -14.45
CA TYR A 56 8.90 -3.82 -13.16
C TYR A 56 10.34 -3.46 -12.71
N ASN A 57 11.36 -3.85 -13.49
CA ASN A 57 12.75 -3.45 -13.32
C ASN A 57 13.15 -2.19 -14.11
N ASP A 58 12.27 -1.68 -14.98
CA ASP A 58 12.58 -0.51 -15.79
C ASP A 58 12.28 0.78 -15.01
N THR A 59 13.35 1.34 -14.45
CA THR A 59 13.34 2.57 -13.64
C THR A 59 13.34 3.84 -14.49
N GLU A 60 13.17 3.75 -15.81
CA GLU A 60 13.24 4.92 -16.67
C GLU A 60 11.95 5.75 -16.69
N GLN A 61 12.13 6.94 -16.12
CA GLN A 61 11.33 8.17 -16.18
C GLN A 61 9.84 8.10 -15.79
N PRO A 62 9.42 8.98 -14.86
CA PRO A 62 8.03 9.06 -14.47
C PRO A 62 7.15 9.63 -15.58
N ILE A 63 6.40 8.76 -16.25
CA ILE A 63 5.39 9.12 -17.27
C ILE A 63 4.04 9.56 -16.66
N ALA A 64 3.87 9.49 -15.34
CA ALA A 64 2.64 9.90 -14.65
C ALA A 64 2.87 10.61 -13.29
N PRO A 65 1.87 11.38 -12.80
CA PRO A 65 1.91 12.00 -11.46
C PRO A 65 2.08 10.97 -10.34
N GLY A 66 2.84 11.30 -9.29
CA GLY A 66 3.04 10.42 -8.14
C GLY A 66 4.23 9.45 -8.24
N MET A 67 5.13 9.67 -9.19
CA MET A 67 6.34 8.84 -9.38
C MET A 67 7.66 9.54 -8.99
N LYS A 68 7.69 10.87 -8.81
CA LYS A 68 8.92 11.65 -8.54
C LYS A 68 9.12 12.05 -7.06
N TYR A 69 8.06 12.04 -6.25
CA TYR A 69 8.12 12.43 -4.84
C TYR A 69 7.59 11.29 -3.96
N LYS A 70 8.00 11.29 -2.67
CA LYS A 70 7.42 10.50 -1.58
C LYS A 70 5.96 10.89 -1.33
N HIS A 71 5.12 10.82 -2.35
CA HIS A 71 3.68 10.88 -2.15
C HIS A 71 3.33 9.66 -1.30
N TYR A 72 2.60 9.89 -0.21
CA TYR A 72 2.08 8.87 0.71
C TYR A 72 3.08 8.22 1.68
N SER A 73 4.36 8.58 1.67
CA SER A 73 5.30 8.06 2.67
C SER A 73 5.01 8.76 4.00
N PRO A 74 4.60 8.03 5.06
CA PRO A 74 4.46 8.60 6.38
C PRO A 74 5.82 9.12 6.86
N ASN A 75 5.82 10.06 7.80
CA ASN A 75 7.02 10.46 8.52
C ASN A 75 7.54 9.32 9.41
N THR A 76 6.62 8.55 9.99
CA THR A 76 6.93 7.32 10.73
C THR A 76 7.55 6.28 9.80
N PRO A 77 8.74 5.73 10.11
CA PRO A 77 9.38 4.68 9.30
C PRO A 77 8.45 3.49 9.06
N LEU A 78 8.26 3.13 7.79
CA LEU A 78 7.36 2.06 7.36
C LEU A 78 8.14 0.96 6.64
N THR A 79 7.91 -0.29 7.02
CA THR A 79 8.47 -1.48 6.35
C THR A 79 7.35 -2.42 5.93
N ILE A 80 7.40 -2.95 4.71
CA ILE A 80 6.46 -4.00 4.28
C ILE A 80 6.91 -5.33 4.87
N ILE A 81 5.97 -6.06 5.47
CA ILE A 81 6.19 -7.40 6.00
C ILE A 81 5.36 -8.42 5.22
N THR A 82 6.01 -9.47 4.72
CA THR A 82 5.36 -10.60 4.02
C THR A 82 5.50 -11.89 4.82
N ASP A 83 4.86 -12.98 4.39
CA ASP A 83 5.07 -14.33 4.93
C ASP A 83 4.88 -14.44 6.47
N ILE A 84 3.80 -13.83 7.01
CA ILE A 84 3.44 -13.91 8.43
C ILE A 84 2.70 -15.24 8.69
N GLU A 85 3.48 -16.29 8.94
CA GLU A 85 2.98 -17.66 9.16
C GLU A 85 3.12 -18.13 10.62
N SER A 86 3.78 -17.34 11.47
CA SER A 86 4.03 -17.70 12.87
C SER A 86 4.18 -16.46 13.74
N LYS A 87 4.20 -16.66 15.06
CA LYS A 87 4.30 -15.57 16.02
C LYS A 87 5.62 -14.81 15.89
N ILE A 88 5.53 -13.50 15.68
CA ILE A 88 6.64 -12.56 15.60
C ILE A 88 7.11 -12.18 17.02
N GLY A 89 8.41 -11.86 17.18
CA GLY A 89 8.92 -11.20 18.38
C GLY A 89 9.30 -12.12 19.55
N ASN A 90 9.73 -13.35 19.28
CA ASN A 90 10.25 -14.27 20.31
C ASN A 90 11.72 -14.01 20.71
N ASP A 91 12.29 -12.86 20.34
CA ASP A 91 13.71 -12.54 20.44
C ASP A 91 14.06 -11.54 21.56
N GLY A 92 13.07 -11.10 22.34
CA GLY A 92 13.25 -10.17 23.46
C GLY A 92 13.37 -8.70 23.05
N LYS A 93 13.04 -8.35 21.80
CA LYS A 93 12.85 -6.95 21.38
C LYS A 93 11.66 -6.33 22.10
N ASP A 94 11.75 -5.02 22.34
CA ASP A 94 10.63 -4.21 22.83
C ASP A 94 9.79 -3.71 21.65
N TRP A 95 8.54 -4.17 21.55
CA TRP A 95 7.62 -3.79 20.50
C TRP A 95 6.63 -2.70 20.91
N SER A 96 6.74 -2.15 22.13
CA SER A 96 5.76 -1.21 22.70
C SER A 96 5.60 0.10 21.93
N SER A 97 6.61 0.52 21.15
CA SER A 97 6.54 1.69 20.26
C SER A 97 6.39 1.33 18.79
N ILE A 98 6.08 0.07 18.47
CA ILE A 98 6.00 -0.44 17.10
C ILE A 98 4.54 -0.70 16.74
N ALA A 99 4.15 -0.28 15.55
CA ALA A 99 2.84 -0.60 14.99
C ALA A 99 2.90 -1.75 13.99
N PHE A 100 1.90 -2.64 14.04
CA PHE A 100 1.67 -3.66 13.04
C PHE A 100 0.31 -3.41 12.38
N ILE A 101 0.37 -3.05 11.11
CA ILE A 101 -0.76 -2.80 10.22
C ILE A 101 -1.01 -4.06 9.42
N VAL A 102 -1.88 -4.94 9.91
CA VAL A 102 -2.06 -6.28 9.33
C VAL A 102 -3.54 -6.64 9.22
N PRO A 103 -3.91 -7.66 8.43
CA PRO A 103 -5.28 -8.15 8.39
C PRO A 103 -5.71 -8.74 9.75
N SER A 104 -7.00 -8.66 10.07
CA SER A 104 -7.54 -9.13 11.36
C SER A 104 -7.24 -10.60 11.64
N ASN A 105 -7.27 -11.45 10.61
CA ASN A 105 -6.94 -12.87 10.73
C ASN A 105 -5.47 -13.13 11.14
N LYS A 106 -4.56 -12.14 11.02
CA LYS A 106 -3.14 -12.24 11.40
C LYS A 106 -2.82 -11.62 12.75
N ALA A 107 -3.79 -11.00 13.42
CA ALA A 107 -3.58 -10.36 14.72
C ALA A 107 -2.96 -11.29 15.78
N ALA A 108 -3.27 -12.59 15.72
CA ALA A 108 -2.74 -13.59 16.65
C ALA A 108 -1.22 -13.83 16.52
N PHE A 109 -0.60 -13.45 15.39
CA PHE A 109 0.83 -13.59 15.15
C PHE A 109 1.64 -12.39 15.66
N ILE A 110 0.96 -11.28 16.01
CA ILE A 110 1.60 -10.03 16.38
C ILE A 110 2.00 -10.04 17.87
N PRO A 111 3.13 -9.42 18.25
CA PRO A 111 3.48 -9.23 19.66
C PRO A 111 2.38 -8.48 20.42
N SER A 112 2.04 -8.94 21.62
CA SER A 112 0.92 -8.43 22.42
C SER A 112 1.10 -6.98 22.88
N GLU A 113 2.34 -6.56 23.03
CA GLU A 113 2.77 -5.25 23.48
C GLU A 113 2.81 -4.22 22.34
N ALA A 114 2.74 -4.67 21.08
CA ALA A 114 2.77 -3.80 19.93
C ALA A 114 1.41 -3.14 19.65
N HIS A 115 1.44 -2.02 18.94
CA HIS A 115 0.24 -1.34 18.47
C HIS A 115 -0.36 -2.08 17.27
N PHE A 116 -1.47 -2.79 17.47
CA PHE A 116 -2.21 -3.39 16.36
C PHE A 116 -3.10 -2.36 15.66
N ILE A 117 -2.99 -2.28 14.34
CA ILE A 117 -3.88 -1.49 13.47
C ILE A 117 -4.44 -2.42 12.40
N GLN A 118 -5.76 -2.47 12.26
CA GLN A 118 -6.41 -3.32 11.27
C GLN A 118 -6.29 -2.70 9.87
N LEU A 119 -5.70 -3.42 8.92
CA LEU A 119 -5.69 -3.01 7.51
C LEU A 119 -6.95 -3.47 6.77
N CYS A 120 -7.32 -4.73 6.93
CA CYS A 120 -8.45 -5.39 6.28
C CYS A 120 -8.87 -6.64 7.08
N GLN A 121 -9.87 -7.39 6.62
CA GLN A 121 -10.28 -8.64 7.28
C GLN A 121 -9.23 -9.76 7.13
N ASP A 122 -8.82 -10.00 5.88
CA ASP A 122 -7.89 -11.07 5.51
C ASP A 122 -7.09 -10.71 4.25
N ASP A 123 -6.20 -11.62 3.87
CA ASP A 123 -5.25 -11.53 2.75
C ASP A 123 -5.92 -11.34 1.37
N ASN A 124 -7.23 -11.64 1.24
CA ASN A 124 -7.99 -11.47 0.00
C ASN A 124 -8.83 -10.18 -0.03
N ASP A 125 -8.98 -9.50 1.11
CA ASP A 125 -9.78 -8.27 1.21
C ASP A 125 -8.96 -7.01 0.82
N VAL A 126 -8.49 -7.04 -0.43
CA VAL A 126 -7.67 -5.97 -1.02
C VAL A 126 -8.48 -4.66 -1.13
N LYS A 127 -9.80 -4.75 -1.30
CA LYS A 127 -10.68 -3.58 -1.40
C LYS A 127 -10.74 -2.81 -0.08
N GLN A 128 -10.94 -3.50 1.04
CA GLN A 128 -10.90 -2.85 2.35
C GLN A 128 -9.50 -2.31 2.67
N ALA A 129 -8.45 -3.08 2.35
CA ALA A 129 -7.07 -2.63 2.53
C ALA A 129 -6.79 -1.32 1.77
N SER A 130 -7.28 -1.24 0.53
CA SER A 130 -7.16 -0.06 -0.34
C SER A 130 -7.89 1.16 0.22
N HIS A 131 -9.10 0.98 0.79
CA HIS A 131 -9.81 2.06 1.48
C HIS A 131 -9.05 2.56 2.70
N ASN A 132 -8.56 1.64 3.53
CA ASN A 132 -7.98 1.97 4.82
C ASN A 132 -6.54 2.46 4.71
N LEU A 133 -5.83 2.17 3.61
CA LEU A 133 -4.40 2.41 3.47
C LEU A 133 -4.03 3.85 3.86
N TYR A 134 -4.67 4.84 3.24
CA TYR A 134 -4.29 6.23 3.49
C TYR A 134 -4.66 6.69 4.90
N ASP A 135 -5.83 6.32 5.41
CA ASP A 135 -6.24 6.70 6.77
C ASP A 135 -5.28 6.12 7.81
N VAL A 136 -4.86 4.87 7.64
CA VAL A 136 -3.88 4.22 8.51
C VAL A 136 -2.53 4.93 8.44
N LEU A 137 -2.03 5.23 7.24
CA LEU A 137 -0.75 5.94 7.08
C LEU A 137 -0.77 7.33 7.72
N HIS A 138 -1.89 8.06 7.64
CA HIS A 138 -2.04 9.35 8.33
C HIS A 138 -2.09 9.16 9.85
N SER A 139 -2.80 8.14 10.35
CA SER A 139 -2.90 7.86 11.79
C SER A 139 -1.55 7.52 12.44
N LEU A 140 -0.59 6.96 11.67
CA LEU A 140 0.77 6.72 12.16
C LEU A 140 1.51 8.02 12.48
N ASP A 141 1.32 9.06 11.67
CA ASP A 141 2.00 10.34 11.82
C ASP A 141 1.34 11.21 12.91
N GLU A 142 0.09 10.93 13.26
CA GLU A 142 -0.63 11.60 14.36
C GLU A 142 -0.31 11.00 15.74
N ASN A 143 0.28 9.80 15.79
CA ASN A 143 0.56 9.11 17.04
C ASN A 143 2.06 9.12 17.41
N GLU A 144 2.42 10.03 18.32
CA GLU A 144 3.80 10.22 18.79
C GLU A 144 4.41 9.00 19.52
N ASN A 145 3.59 8.03 19.94
CA ASN A 145 4.08 6.82 20.62
C ASN A 145 4.60 5.75 19.64
N ILE A 146 4.33 5.90 18.34
CA ILE A 146 4.77 4.96 17.32
C ILE A 146 6.09 5.46 16.72
N SER A 147 7.16 4.70 16.92
CA SER A 147 8.50 5.02 16.41
C SER A 147 8.79 4.37 15.05
N ALA A 148 8.12 3.28 14.72
CA ALA A 148 8.16 2.60 13.43
C ALA A 148 6.93 1.70 13.22
N ALA A 149 6.65 1.33 11.97
CA ALA A 149 5.52 0.50 11.60
C ALA A 149 5.89 -0.59 10.59
N TYR A 150 5.26 -1.75 10.74
CA TYR A 150 5.23 -2.84 9.76
C TYR A 150 3.85 -2.93 9.13
N ILE A 151 3.77 -3.00 7.81
CA ILE A 151 2.52 -3.14 7.07
C ILE A 151 2.50 -4.43 6.25
N TYR A 152 1.42 -5.20 6.34
CA TYR A 152 1.28 -6.47 5.64
C TYR A 152 1.29 -6.29 4.12
N GLY A 153 2.26 -6.89 3.45
CA GLY A 153 2.36 -6.94 2.00
C GLY A 153 1.57 -8.10 1.41
N PHE A 154 0.81 -7.80 0.37
CA PHE A 154 0.05 -8.79 -0.40
C PHE A 154 0.93 -9.46 -1.46
N GLU A 155 0.60 -10.70 -1.83
CA GLU A 155 1.20 -11.35 -2.99
C GLU A 155 0.90 -10.53 -4.25
N LEU A 156 1.91 -10.26 -5.08
CA LEU A 156 1.76 -9.43 -6.27
C LEU A 156 1.00 -10.17 -7.37
N ASN A 157 -0.16 -9.66 -7.72
CA ASN A 157 -1.02 -10.10 -8.82
C ASN A 157 -1.83 -8.91 -9.35
N ASP A 158 -2.66 -9.14 -10.38
CA ASP A 158 -3.44 -8.09 -11.05
C ASP A 158 -4.33 -7.27 -10.09
N ASN A 159 -4.84 -7.88 -9.01
CA ASN A 159 -5.72 -7.22 -8.04
C ASN A 159 -4.95 -6.44 -6.98
N THR A 160 -3.71 -6.84 -6.67
CA THR A 160 -2.90 -6.26 -5.59
C THR A 160 -1.85 -5.27 -6.11
N GLU A 161 -1.62 -5.22 -7.42
CA GLU A 161 -0.63 -4.33 -8.05
C GLU A 161 -0.82 -2.87 -7.62
N ALA A 162 -2.06 -2.38 -7.61
CA ALA A 162 -2.37 -1.00 -7.26
C ALA A 162 -2.00 -0.65 -5.82
N ILE A 163 -2.43 -1.47 -4.85
CA ILE A 163 -2.14 -1.24 -3.43
C ILE A 163 -0.65 -1.43 -3.15
N MET A 164 -0.03 -2.48 -3.69
CA MET A 164 1.40 -2.75 -3.53
C MET A 164 2.25 -1.63 -4.11
N ASN A 165 1.85 -1.03 -5.25
CA ASN A 165 2.54 0.13 -5.80
C ASN A 165 2.56 1.33 -4.82
N ARG A 166 1.46 1.58 -4.09
CA ARG A 166 1.40 2.65 -3.09
C ARG A 166 2.21 2.30 -1.85
N MET A 167 2.09 1.06 -1.37
CA MET A 167 2.83 0.59 -0.21
C MET A 167 4.35 0.61 -0.44
N LEU A 168 4.82 0.16 -1.60
CA LEU A 168 6.25 0.16 -1.96
C LEU A 168 6.82 1.58 -1.96
N LYS A 169 6.06 2.54 -2.50
CA LYS A 169 6.44 3.96 -2.47
C LYS A 169 6.45 4.51 -1.03
N ALA A 170 5.46 4.15 -0.22
CA ALA A 170 5.36 4.61 1.16
C ALA A 170 6.50 4.05 2.04
N ALA A 171 6.86 2.78 1.85
CA ALA A 171 7.92 2.08 2.58
C ALA A 171 9.34 2.30 2.00
N GLY A 172 9.47 3.04 0.90
CA GLY A 172 10.77 3.25 0.24
C GLY A 172 11.40 1.96 -0.30
N ASN A 173 10.58 1.00 -0.72
CA ASN A 173 10.96 -0.36 -1.15
C ASN A 173 11.61 -1.24 -0.06
N HIS A 174 11.41 -0.93 1.23
CA HIS A 174 11.81 -1.83 2.30
C HIS A 174 10.78 -2.94 2.50
N ILE A 175 11.19 -4.17 2.25
CA ILE A 175 10.38 -5.39 2.41
C ILE A 175 11.20 -6.40 3.20
N ILE A 176 10.58 -7.05 4.16
CA ILE A 176 11.16 -8.17 4.93
C ILE A 176 10.13 -9.29 5.06
N LYS A 177 10.60 -10.50 5.36
CA LYS A 177 9.72 -11.61 5.73
C LYS A 177 9.44 -11.60 7.23
N GLY A 178 8.29 -12.14 7.63
CA GLY A 178 7.89 -12.21 9.02
C GLY A 178 8.83 -13.06 9.89
N CYS A 179 9.53 -14.03 9.30
CA CYS A 179 10.55 -14.81 10.00
C CYS A 179 11.85 -14.05 10.28
N GLU A 180 12.05 -12.87 9.70
CA GLU A 180 13.20 -12.01 9.93
C GLU A 180 13.02 -11.08 11.15
N LEU A 181 11.82 -11.07 11.75
CA LEU A 181 11.47 -10.27 12.93
C LEU A 181 11.48 -11.07 14.23
#